data_AF-A0A8H8NXC0-F1
#
_entry.id   AF-A0A8H8NXC0-F1
#
_cell.length_a   1.000
_cell.length_b   1.000
_cell.length_c   1.000
_cell.angle_alpha   90.00
_cell.angle_beta   90.00
_cell.angle_gamma   90.00
#
_symmetry.space_group_name_H-M   'P 1'
#
loop_
_entity.id
_entity.type
_entity.pdbx_description
1 polymer ?
#
loop_
_entity_poly.entity_id
_entity_poly.type
_entity_poly.pdbx_seq_one_letter_code
_entity_poly.pdbx_strand_id
1 'polypeptide(L)'
;MVLVGYLPIPNLDCKPNPKVAQQMRDKLFNDCLRDLLQPLTKAEQTGMDVVCANGGVCRMYPTLSATIANFPEQCKNACTCGLGCPVCIVEPHVRGDLNPNIPLCKKIPTLNAIIKHCKEGSLNFEDWGLHNMWPWWNQHTHIDIATMHTPDLLHQCHKGVFKDHLAKYMVPKLIGDKEIDKQYVLMPWHFGIQHFKRGISKLSQSTGREAKEMMKVFLPVTAGAGPKAIQATHALLKFMYLAHLSTLTNAKICKMDRQLAVFHNEKLAFKSLLKTPKGFHNIPKFHSLQHYTHSIRLLGTPDGYNTEAPKRLHIDLTKAGYKASNKNDNTKTEQMKEYIQRMDALALHWAYLDFKSRPEGKDNGDNWRDSWKEFELFDKETGLFYHMDGTGMDEFATKDYPQEVALDSDSDSDSDASLDDDNLEAGCMVERVVDLEQGLQVHMDGAPSQGLANEVMAYWQGTKTHYPNPEIVTAKRGGQPITVEYLLVSHLARNLVINISMYLKQLRPNLPTLTLQPSTKLRIWKVAQLFHLPLPFKPLEPPHVEHIRARPAKVDLIDWV
;
A
#
# COMPACT_ATOMS: atom_id res chain seq x y z
N MET A 1 -8.05 6.16 10.20
CA MET A 1 -8.48 4.77 10.51
C MET A 1 -7.71 4.32 11.74
N VAL A 2 -8.30 3.49 12.60
CA VAL A 2 -7.67 3.00 13.84
C VAL A 2 -7.77 1.48 13.88
N LEU A 3 -6.71 0.78 14.30
CA LEU A 3 -6.78 -0.66 14.54
C LEU A 3 -7.53 -0.93 15.84
N VAL A 4 -8.62 -1.69 15.76
CA VAL A 4 -9.43 -2.03 16.95
C VAL A 4 -9.07 -3.41 17.51
N GLY A 5 -8.57 -4.33 16.68
CA GLY A 5 -8.12 -5.63 17.14
C GLY A 5 -7.64 -6.55 16.02
N TYR A 6 -6.82 -7.54 16.39
CA TYR A 6 -6.46 -8.66 15.52
C TYR A 6 -7.47 -9.80 15.70
N LEU A 7 -7.94 -10.36 14.59
CA LEU A 7 -8.81 -11.53 14.62
C LEU A 7 -7.97 -12.81 14.55
N PRO A 8 -8.32 -13.85 15.33
CA PRO A 8 -7.59 -15.12 15.30
C PRO A 8 -7.83 -15.86 13.97
N ILE A 9 -6.78 -16.49 13.46
CA ILE A 9 -6.85 -17.36 12.27
C ILE A 9 -6.33 -18.73 12.69
N PRO A 10 -7.18 -19.60 13.26
CA PRO A 10 -6.74 -20.92 13.71
C PRO A 10 -6.51 -21.84 12.50
N ASN A 11 -5.40 -22.59 12.51
CA ASN A 11 -5.13 -23.62 11.50
C ASN A 11 -6.18 -24.74 11.52
N LEU A 12 -6.70 -25.06 12.72
CA LEU A 12 -7.68 -26.13 12.96
C LEU A 12 -7.23 -27.52 12.48
N ASP A 13 -5.94 -27.83 12.65
CA ASP A 13 -5.34 -29.13 12.26
C ASP A 13 -6.03 -30.34 12.92
N CYS A 14 -6.70 -30.12 14.05
CA CYS A 14 -7.51 -31.11 14.74
C CYS A 14 -8.84 -31.45 14.03
N LYS A 15 -9.19 -30.76 12.94
CA LYS A 15 -10.42 -30.96 12.16
C LYS A 15 -10.08 -31.37 10.73
N PRO A 16 -10.05 -32.68 10.44
CA PRO A 16 -9.63 -33.18 9.13
C PRO A 16 -10.64 -32.88 8.01
N ASN A 17 -11.90 -32.57 8.34
CA ASN A 17 -12.90 -32.18 7.34
C ASN A 17 -12.77 -30.68 7.02
N PRO A 18 -12.35 -30.28 5.80
CA PRO A 18 -12.12 -28.88 5.46
C PRO A 18 -13.40 -28.02 5.49
N LYS A 19 -14.56 -28.58 5.11
CA LYS A 19 -15.86 -27.87 5.14
C LYS A 19 -16.22 -27.51 6.58
N VAL A 20 -16.06 -28.47 7.50
CA VAL A 20 -16.35 -28.26 8.93
C VAL A 20 -15.34 -27.29 9.55
N ALA A 21 -14.05 -27.43 9.26
CA ALA A 21 -13.03 -26.47 9.70
C ALA A 21 -13.34 -25.04 9.22
N GLN A 22 -13.77 -24.88 7.96
CA GLN A 22 -14.16 -23.58 7.42
C GLN A 22 -15.38 -23.00 8.17
N GLN A 23 -16.42 -23.79 8.40
CA GLN A 23 -17.58 -23.37 9.18
C GLN A 23 -17.19 -22.94 10.61
N MET A 24 -16.25 -23.65 11.25
CA MET A 24 -15.74 -23.28 12.57
C MET A 24 -14.97 -21.95 12.54
N ARG A 25 -14.16 -21.69 11.51
CA ARG A 25 -13.49 -20.39 11.32
C ARG A 25 -14.49 -19.26 11.12
N ASP A 26 -15.53 -19.48 10.31
CA ASP A 26 -16.53 -18.44 10.02
C ASP A 26 -17.39 -18.12 11.25
N LYS A 27 -17.70 -19.14 12.06
CA LYS A 27 -18.33 -18.98 13.37
C LYS A 27 -17.42 -18.19 14.33
N LEU A 28 -16.16 -18.59 14.47
CA LEU A 28 -15.19 -17.89 15.31
C LEU A 28 -15.02 -16.43 14.90
N PHE A 29 -14.94 -16.15 13.60
CA PHE A 29 -14.90 -14.78 13.07
C PHE A 29 -16.10 -13.94 13.54
N ASN A 30 -17.32 -14.50 13.51
CA ASN A 30 -18.51 -13.80 13.97
C ASN A 30 -18.57 -13.64 15.48
N ASP A 31 -18.14 -14.66 16.23
CA ASP A 31 -18.07 -14.60 17.68
C ASP A 31 -17.07 -13.51 18.12
N CYS A 32 -15.87 -13.49 17.53
CA CYS A 32 -14.87 -12.46 17.79
C CYS A 32 -15.33 -11.06 17.42
N LEU A 33 -15.97 -10.86 16.25
CA LEU A 33 -16.50 -9.54 15.89
C LEU A 33 -17.60 -9.06 16.83
N ARG A 34 -18.47 -9.96 17.27
CA ARG A 34 -19.54 -9.62 18.24
C ARG A 34 -18.95 -9.18 19.57
N ASP A 35 -17.95 -9.90 20.07
CA ASP A 35 -17.29 -9.57 21.33
C ASP A 35 -16.51 -8.25 21.20
N LEU A 36 -15.79 -8.06 20.10
CA LEU A 36 -15.02 -6.84 19.83
C LEU A 36 -15.91 -5.60 19.71
N LEU A 37 -17.08 -5.71 19.08
CA LEU A 37 -18.01 -4.61 18.83
C LEU A 37 -19.04 -4.42 19.95
N GLN A 38 -19.06 -5.27 20.99
CA GLN A 38 -20.02 -5.16 22.09
C GLN A 38 -20.07 -3.76 22.75
N PRO A 39 -18.94 -3.07 23.00
CA PRO A 39 -18.98 -1.70 23.54
C PRO A 39 -19.70 -0.72 22.61
N LEU A 40 -19.51 -0.88 21.29
CA LEU A 40 -20.16 -0.05 20.28
C LEU A 40 -21.67 -0.31 20.26
N THR A 41 -22.10 -1.58 20.33
CA THR A 41 -23.52 -1.94 20.43
C THR A 41 -24.20 -1.30 21.64
N LYS A 42 -23.52 -1.29 22.80
CA LYS A 42 -24.04 -0.64 24.02
C LYS A 42 -24.15 0.88 23.84
N ALA A 43 -23.12 1.50 23.26
CA ALA A 43 -23.09 2.94 23.01
C ALA A 43 -24.13 3.37 21.96
N GLU A 44 -24.40 2.54 20.94
CA GLU A 44 -25.46 2.76 19.95
C GLU A 44 -26.85 2.83 20.60
N GLN A 45 -27.11 1.99 21.61
CA GLN A 45 -28.42 1.91 22.28
C GLN A 45 -28.60 2.94 23.39
N THR A 46 -27.56 3.18 24.18
CA THR A 46 -27.65 4.03 25.38
C THR A 46 -27.06 5.42 25.18
N GLY A 47 -26.22 5.62 24.16
CA GLY A 47 -25.43 6.82 23.96
C GLY A 47 -24.19 6.86 24.85
N MET A 48 -23.21 7.67 24.48
CA MET A 48 -22.00 7.94 25.25
C MET A 48 -21.70 9.43 25.24
N ASP A 49 -21.08 9.92 26.31
CA ASP A 49 -20.68 11.33 26.39
C ASP A 49 -19.34 11.50 25.69
N VAL A 50 -19.28 12.45 24.75
CA VAL A 50 -18.09 12.74 23.94
C VAL A 50 -17.75 14.22 24.07
N VAL A 51 -16.50 14.50 24.42
CA VAL A 51 -15.96 15.86 24.41
C VAL A 51 -15.75 16.29 22.96
N CYS A 52 -16.47 17.32 22.55
CA CYS A 52 -16.37 17.92 21.23
C CYS A 52 -15.12 18.81 21.12
N ALA A 53 -14.75 19.18 19.89
CA ALA A 53 -13.58 20.01 19.63
C ALA A 53 -13.64 21.40 20.30
N ASN A 54 -14.83 21.90 20.62
CA ASN A 54 -15.03 23.16 21.36
C ASN A 54 -14.99 23.00 22.89
N GLY A 55 -14.65 21.81 23.40
CA GLY A 55 -14.64 21.50 24.84
C GLY A 55 -16.01 21.19 25.45
N GLY A 56 -17.10 21.32 24.68
CA GLY A 56 -18.44 20.94 25.12
C GLY A 56 -18.62 19.43 25.17
N VAL A 57 -19.51 18.95 26.04
CA VAL A 57 -19.86 17.52 26.13
C VAL A 57 -21.18 17.27 25.40
N CYS A 58 -21.16 16.35 24.44
CA CYS A 58 -22.35 15.95 23.69
C CYS A 58 -22.65 14.46 23.90
N ARG A 59 -23.92 14.13 24.06
CA ARG A 59 -24.39 12.73 24.04
C ARG A 59 -24.40 12.24 22.59
N MET A 60 -23.51 11.31 22.24
CA MET A 60 -23.40 10.72 20.91
C MET A 60 -23.87 9.27 20.90
N TYR A 61 -24.49 8.85 19.80
CA TYR A 61 -24.96 7.48 19.57
C TYR A 61 -24.20 6.90 18.37
N PRO A 62 -22.97 6.37 18.59
CA PRO A 62 -22.16 5.88 17.50
C PRO A 62 -22.85 4.69 16.84
N THR A 63 -23.00 4.76 15.53
CA THR A 63 -23.71 3.76 14.73
C THR A 63 -22.76 3.14 13.71
N LEU A 64 -22.79 1.81 13.60
CA LEU A 64 -22.06 1.12 12.54
C LEU A 64 -22.81 1.28 11.21
N SER A 65 -22.22 1.98 10.25
CA SER A 65 -22.86 2.29 8.96
C SER A 65 -22.54 1.28 7.86
N ALA A 66 -21.28 0.85 7.76
CA ALA A 66 -20.80 0.04 6.66
C ALA A 66 -19.61 -0.85 7.04
N THR A 67 -19.39 -1.87 6.21
CA THR A 67 -18.27 -2.82 6.30
C THR A 67 -17.51 -2.83 4.99
N ILE A 68 -16.20 -2.57 5.08
CA ILE A 68 -15.28 -2.63 3.94
C ILE A 68 -14.62 -4.00 3.97
N ALA A 69 -15.01 -4.86 3.05
CA ALA A 69 -14.62 -6.26 3.02
C ALA A 69 -14.48 -6.72 1.57
N ASN A 70 -13.56 -7.66 1.31
CA ASN A 70 -13.51 -8.31 0.00
C ASN A 70 -14.55 -9.46 -0.03
N PHE A 71 -14.78 -10.07 -1.19
CA PHE A 71 -16.00 -10.89 -1.41
C PHE A 71 -16.23 -12.02 -0.38
N PRO A 72 -15.25 -12.87 -0.03
CA PRO A 72 -15.42 -13.88 1.00
C PRO A 72 -15.71 -13.30 2.39
N GLU A 73 -15.12 -12.17 2.81
CA GLU A 73 -15.53 -11.58 4.10
C GLU A 73 -16.90 -10.91 4.03
N GLN A 74 -17.32 -10.36 2.88
CA GLN A 74 -18.70 -9.93 2.67
C GLN A 74 -19.67 -11.10 2.84
N CYS A 75 -19.33 -12.28 2.30
CA CYS A 75 -20.12 -13.49 2.49
C CYS A 75 -20.17 -13.92 3.96
N LYS A 76 -19.05 -13.87 4.70
CA LYS A 76 -19.02 -14.16 6.14
C LYS A 76 -19.90 -13.20 6.95
N ASN A 77 -19.87 -11.91 6.58
CA ASN A 77 -20.70 -10.88 7.19
C ASN A 77 -22.18 -11.12 6.89
N ALA A 78 -22.54 -11.48 5.65
CA ALA A 78 -23.93 -11.74 5.27
C ALA A 78 -24.45 -13.13 5.70
N CYS A 79 -23.60 -13.94 6.34
CA CYS A 79 -23.86 -15.36 6.63
C CYS A 79 -24.18 -16.17 5.36
N THR A 80 -23.62 -15.82 4.21
CA THR A 80 -23.89 -16.50 2.94
C THR A 80 -22.84 -17.55 2.58
N CYS A 81 -23.29 -18.69 2.05
CA CYS A 81 -22.46 -19.80 1.61
C CYS A 81 -21.95 -19.65 0.17
N GLY A 82 -20.70 -20.06 -0.06
CA GLY A 82 -20.13 -20.28 -1.38
C GLY A 82 -20.15 -19.04 -2.28
N LEU A 83 -20.88 -19.12 -3.40
CA LEU A 83 -21.00 -18.06 -4.41
C LEU A 83 -22.29 -17.21 -4.24
N GLY A 84 -22.95 -17.29 -3.08
CA GLY A 84 -24.13 -16.48 -2.76
C GLY A 84 -23.85 -14.97 -2.85
N CYS A 85 -24.89 -14.18 -3.11
CA CYS A 85 -24.74 -12.73 -3.07
C CYS A 85 -24.95 -12.23 -1.64
N PRO A 86 -24.00 -11.47 -1.06
CA PRO A 86 -24.17 -10.93 0.29
C PRO A 86 -25.21 -9.80 0.37
N VAL A 87 -25.64 -9.25 -0.78
CA VAL A 87 -26.52 -8.08 -0.87
C VAL A 87 -27.97 -8.44 -1.19
N CYS A 88 -28.23 -9.49 -1.97
CA CYS A 88 -29.58 -9.81 -2.46
C CYS A 88 -29.84 -11.32 -2.51
N ILE A 89 -31.11 -11.72 -2.55
CA ILE A 89 -31.54 -13.13 -2.52
C ILE A 89 -31.55 -13.80 -3.91
N VAL A 90 -30.57 -13.48 -4.75
CA VAL A 90 -30.51 -14.00 -6.13
C VAL A 90 -30.31 -15.51 -6.17
N GLU A 91 -31.08 -16.19 -7.02
CA GLU A 91 -30.91 -17.63 -7.22
C GLU A 91 -29.65 -17.92 -8.07
N PRO A 92 -28.90 -19.01 -7.77
CA PRO A 92 -27.65 -19.32 -8.45
C PRO A 92 -27.73 -19.42 -9.97
N HIS A 93 -28.88 -19.82 -10.52
CA HIS A 93 -29.03 -20.08 -11.95
C HIS A 93 -29.39 -18.85 -12.79
N VAL A 94 -29.86 -17.76 -12.16
CA VAL A 94 -30.13 -16.46 -12.82
C VAL A 94 -29.14 -15.37 -12.42
N ARG A 95 -28.20 -15.67 -11.51
CA ARG A 95 -27.24 -14.70 -10.95
C ARG A 95 -26.50 -13.84 -11.98
N GLY A 96 -26.12 -14.45 -13.10
CA GLY A 96 -25.42 -13.78 -14.18
C GLY A 96 -26.27 -12.79 -14.99
N ASP A 97 -27.59 -12.76 -14.79
CA ASP A 97 -28.51 -11.89 -15.52
C ASP A 97 -28.69 -10.55 -14.83
N LEU A 98 -29.13 -9.56 -15.63
CA LEU A 98 -29.45 -8.25 -15.11
C LEU A 98 -30.89 -8.27 -14.62
N ASN A 99 -31.07 -8.24 -13.31
CA ASN A 99 -32.40 -8.13 -12.72
C ASN A 99 -32.36 -7.12 -11.55
N PRO A 100 -32.72 -5.85 -11.79
CA PRO A 100 -32.68 -4.83 -10.76
C PRO A 100 -33.76 -5.02 -9.67
N ASN A 101 -34.71 -5.94 -9.87
CA ASN A 101 -35.84 -6.15 -8.98
C ASN A 101 -35.64 -7.30 -7.99
N ILE A 102 -34.42 -7.84 -7.88
CA ILE A 102 -34.13 -8.91 -6.90
C ILE A 102 -34.21 -8.30 -5.49
N PRO A 103 -34.98 -8.91 -4.56
CA PRO A 103 -35.06 -8.39 -3.21
C PRO A 103 -33.70 -8.39 -2.50
N LEU A 104 -33.48 -7.34 -1.71
CA LEU A 104 -32.28 -7.22 -0.89
C LEU A 104 -32.34 -8.15 0.32
N CYS A 105 -31.18 -8.62 0.78
CA CYS A 105 -31.05 -9.35 2.03
C CYS A 105 -31.42 -8.43 3.19
N LYS A 106 -32.33 -8.90 4.05
CA LYS A 106 -32.82 -8.14 5.21
C LYS A 106 -32.50 -8.87 6.51
N LYS A 107 -32.14 -8.09 7.53
CA LYS A 107 -31.77 -8.52 8.87
C LYS A 107 -32.80 -9.46 9.50
N ILE A 108 -34.06 -9.02 9.62
CA ILE A 108 -35.09 -9.78 10.34
C ILE A 108 -35.43 -11.11 9.65
N PRO A 109 -35.71 -11.16 8.32
CA PRO A 109 -35.90 -12.43 7.61
C PRO A 109 -34.72 -13.39 7.75
N THR A 110 -33.47 -12.90 7.65
CA THR A 110 -32.28 -13.74 7.79
C THR A 110 -32.15 -14.31 9.20
N LEU A 111 -32.35 -13.50 10.25
CA LEU A 111 -32.35 -13.98 11.63
C LEU A 111 -33.43 -15.03 11.87
N ASN A 112 -34.65 -14.79 11.38
CA ASN A 112 -35.75 -15.75 11.50
C ASN A 112 -35.43 -17.08 10.79
N ALA A 113 -34.81 -17.02 9.61
CA ALA A 113 -34.37 -18.22 8.88
C ALA A 113 -33.31 -19.01 9.67
N ILE A 114 -32.32 -18.33 10.26
CA ILE A 114 -31.30 -18.95 11.11
C ILE A 114 -31.94 -19.58 12.35
N ILE A 115 -32.78 -18.84 13.07
CA ILE A 115 -33.48 -19.32 14.28
C ILE A 115 -34.33 -20.56 13.96
N LYS A 116 -35.10 -20.51 12.86
CA LYS A 116 -35.93 -21.63 12.41
C LYS A 116 -35.07 -22.86 12.10
N HIS A 117 -33.97 -22.69 11.37
CA HIS A 117 -33.04 -23.77 11.10
C HIS A 117 -32.43 -24.37 12.37
N CYS A 118 -32.01 -23.55 13.34
CA CYS A 118 -31.48 -24.04 14.60
C CYS A 118 -32.50 -24.82 15.45
N LYS A 119 -33.79 -24.48 15.37
CA LYS A 119 -34.86 -25.12 16.16
C LYS A 119 -35.41 -26.39 15.50
N GLU A 120 -35.71 -26.31 14.22
CA GLU A 120 -36.50 -27.33 13.51
C GLU A 120 -35.64 -28.19 12.58
N GLY A 121 -34.43 -27.74 12.25
CA GLY A 121 -33.71 -28.22 11.07
C GLY A 121 -34.39 -27.73 9.80
N SER A 122 -33.61 -27.36 8.80
CA SER A 122 -34.15 -27.05 7.47
C SER A 122 -33.24 -27.67 6.43
N LEU A 123 -33.81 -28.57 5.63
CA LEU A 123 -33.11 -29.24 4.52
C LEU A 123 -32.60 -28.21 3.49
N ASN A 124 -33.34 -27.11 3.30
CA ASN A 124 -33.08 -26.11 2.27
C ASN A 124 -32.23 -24.92 2.79
N PHE A 125 -31.71 -24.98 4.02
CA PHE A 125 -30.97 -23.86 4.59
C PHE A 125 -29.64 -23.60 3.87
N GLU A 126 -28.94 -24.68 3.48
CA GLU A 126 -27.79 -24.57 2.58
C GLU A 126 -28.20 -24.14 1.17
N ASP A 127 -29.40 -24.54 0.70
CA ASP A 127 -29.93 -24.16 -0.63
C ASP A 127 -30.32 -22.68 -0.72
N TRP A 128 -30.76 -22.08 0.39
CA TRP A 128 -30.92 -20.62 0.53
C TRP A 128 -29.57 -19.90 0.58
N GLY A 129 -28.47 -20.65 0.59
CA GLY A 129 -27.12 -20.12 0.63
C GLY A 129 -26.79 -19.48 1.97
N LEU A 130 -27.35 -19.96 3.10
CA LEU A 130 -27.06 -19.44 4.44
C LEU A 130 -26.19 -20.41 5.26
N HIS A 131 -25.26 -19.85 6.05
CA HIS A 131 -24.43 -20.57 7.00
C HIS A 131 -25.09 -20.61 8.38
N ASN A 132 -24.95 -21.75 9.08
CA ASN A 132 -25.51 -21.94 10.42
C ASN A 132 -24.57 -21.30 11.45
N MET A 133 -24.70 -19.99 11.60
CA MET A 133 -23.86 -19.14 12.44
C MET A 133 -24.69 -17.98 12.98
N TRP A 134 -24.35 -17.52 14.19
CA TRP A 134 -25.01 -16.37 14.78
C TRP A 134 -24.31 -15.07 14.33
N PRO A 135 -24.98 -14.20 13.55
CA PRO A 135 -24.32 -13.04 12.95
C PRO A 135 -23.85 -12.04 13.99
N TRP A 136 -22.67 -11.45 13.82
CA TRP A 136 -22.17 -10.43 14.74
C TRP A 136 -23.06 -9.17 14.79
N TRP A 137 -23.74 -8.83 13.69
CA TRP A 137 -24.63 -7.67 13.57
C TRP A 137 -26.02 -7.86 14.21
N ASN A 138 -26.30 -9.01 14.82
CA ASN A 138 -27.64 -9.31 15.34
C ASN A 138 -28.15 -8.27 16.35
N GLN A 139 -27.27 -7.69 17.19
CA GLN A 139 -27.64 -6.74 18.24
C GLN A 139 -27.56 -5.27 17.84
N HIS A 140 -26.92 -4.95 16.70
CA HIS A 140 -26.81 -3.58 16.20
C HIS A 140 -28.16 -3.08 15.67
N THR A 141 -28.61 -1.92 16.11
CA THR A 141 -29.99 -1.46 15.86
C THR A 141 -30.19 -0.97 14.44
N HIS A 142 -29.22 -0.21 13.93
CA HIS A 142 -29.38 0.57 12.71
C HIS A 142 -28.73 -0.05 11.47
N ILE A 143 -28.09 -1.22 11.61
CA ILE A 143 -27.43 -1.90 10.49
C ILE A 143 -28.34 -2.97 9.86
N ASP A 144 -28.36 -3.01 8.54
CA ASP A 144 -28.98 -4.08 7.75
C ASP A 144 -27.94 -4.71 6.79
N ILE A 145 -28.16 -5.95 6.39
CA ILE A 145 -27.20 -6.81 5.68
C ILE A 145 -26.86 -6.22 4.31
N ALA A 146 -27.87 -5.96 3.50
CA ALA A 146 -27.64 -5.43 2.16
C ALA A 146 -27.03 -4.03 2.16
N THR A 147 -27.35 -3.24 3.18
CA THR A 147 -26.94 -1.84 3.28
C THR A 147 -25.53 -1.66 3.84
N MET A 148 -25.03 -2.64 4.60
CA MET A 148 -23.69 -2.54 5.19
C MET A 148 -22.56 -2.87 4.22
N HIS A 149 -22.84 -3.48 3.07
CA HIS A 149 -21.80 -3.88 2.14
C HIS A 149 -21.43 -2.76 1.17
N THR A 150 -20.16 -2.38 1.18
CA THR A 150 -19.62 -1.42 0.22
C THR A 150 -19.12 -2.13 -1.04
N PRO A 151 -19.24 -1.49 -2.21
CA PRO A 151 -18.58 -1.95 -3.42
C PRO A 151 -17.05 -1.91 -3.25
N ASP A 152 -16.35 -2.90 -3.81
CA ASP A 152 -14.88 -2.96 -3.75
C ASP A 152 -14.26 -2.81 -5.15
N LEU A 153 -13.86 -1.59 -5.50
CA LEU A 153 -13.25 -1.28 -6.79
C LEU A 153 -12.01 -2.12 -7.07
N LEU A 154 -11.18 -2.41 -6.06
CA LEU A 154 -9.92 -3.10 -6.26
C LEU A 154 -10.15 -4.59 -6.53
N HIS A 155 -10.80 -5.31 -5.61
CA HIS A 155 -10.93 -6.77 -5.74
C HIS A 155 -12.10 -7.19 -6.65
N GLN A 156 -13.16 -6.38 -6.76
CA GLN A 156 -14.29 -6.70 -7.64
C GLN A 156 -14.07 -6.15 -9.05
N CYS A 157 -13.92 -4.84 -9.25
CA CYS A 157 -13.80 -4.26 -10.59
C CYS A 157 -12.45 -4.55 -11.25
N HIS A 158 -11.35 -4.06 -10.66
CA HIS A 158 -10.03 -4.09 -11.30
C HIS A 158 -9.44 -5.48 -11.38
N LYS A 159 -9.29 -6.16 -10.24
CA LYS A 159 -8.73 -7.50 -10.21
C LYS A 159 -9.74 -8.51 -10.73
N GLY A 160 -10.97 -8.44 -10.26
CA GLY A 160 -11.98 -9.43 -10.57
C GLY A 160 -12.50 -9.36 -12.00
N VAL A 161 -13.33 -8.36 -12.28
CA VAL A 161 -14.05 -8.25 -13.55
C VAL A 161 -13.09 -7.94 -14.69
N PHE A 162 -12.23 -6.94 -14.53
CA PHE A 162 -11.32 -6.53 -15.59
C PHE A 162 -10.17 -7.52 -15.75
N LYS A 163 -9.27 -7.64 -14.76
CA LYS A 163 -8.04 -8.41 -14.94
C LYS A 163 -8.32 -9.91 -15.09
N ASP A 164 -8.95 -10.55 -14.11
CA ASP A 164 -9.09 -12.01 -14.08
C ASP A 164 -10.03 -12.51 -15.19
N HIS A 165 -11.16 -11.84 -15.40
CA HIS A 165 -12.18 -12.29 -16.35
C HIS A 165 -12.03 -11.68 -17.73
N LEU A 166 -11.95 -10.36 -17.86
CA LEU A 166 -11.94 -9.73 -19.19
C LEU A 166 -10.57 -9.84 -19.88
N ALA A 167 -9.52 -9.34 -19.23
CA ALA A 167 -8.19 -9.17 -19.82
C ALA A 167 -7.33 -10.45 -19.83
N LYS A 168 -7.46 -11.32 -18.82
CA LYS A 168 -6.69 -12.58 -18.74
C LYS A 168 -7.42 -13.77 -19.35
N TYR A 169 -8.75 -13.74 -19.40
CA TYR A 169 -9.54 -14.92 -19.77
C TYR A 169 -10.38 -14.74 -21.03
N MET A 170 -11.34 -13.82 -21.03
CA MET A 170 -12.34 -13.72 -22.09
C MET A 170 -11.74 -13.23 -23.41
N VAL A 171 -11.08 -12.07 -23.40
CA VAL A 171 -10.56 -11.48 -24.63
C VAL A 171 -9.40 -12.30 -25.21
N PRO A 172 -8.40 -12.76 -24.43
CA PRO A 172 -7.34 -13.60 -24.98
C PRO A 172 -7.84 -14.93 -25.55
N LYS A 173 -8.90 -15.53 -24.98
CA LYS A 173 -9.52 -16.72 -25.59
C LYS A 173 -10.25 -16.43 -26.91
N LEU A 174 -10.65 -15.18 -27.14
CA LEU A 174 -11.37 -14.79 -28.34
C LEU A 174 -10.42 -14.46 -29.50
N ILE A 175 -9.32 -13.77 -29.22
CA ILE A 175 -8.39 -13.27 -30.25
C ILE A 175 -6.98 -13.89 -30.20
N GLY A 176 -6.67 -14.63 -29.13
CA GLY A 176 -5.37 -15.25 -28.88
C GLY A 176 -4.43 -14.40 -28.02
N ASP A 177 -3.71 -15.03 -27.10
CA ASP A 177 -2.72 -14.37 -26.22
C ASP A 177 -1.64 -13.62 -27.03
N LYS A 178 -1.18 -14.22 -28.13
CA LYS A 178 -0.17 -13.61 -29.01
C LYS A 178 -0.66 -12.32 -29.64
N GLU A 179 -1.94 -12.26 -30.02
CA GLU A 179 -2.50 -11.05 -30.62
C GLU A 179 -2.68 -9.95 -29.56
N ILE A 180 -3.16 -10.31 -28.35
CA ILE A 180 -3.23 -9.37 -27.23
C ILE A 180 -1.86 -8.76 -26.92
N ASP A 181 -0.84 -9.59 -26.76
CA ASP A 181 0.51 -9.11 -26.47
C ASP A 181 1.04 -8.22 -27.57
N LYS A 182 0.84 -8.62 -28.84
CA LYS A 182 1.23 -7.82 -30.00
C LYS A 182 0.55 -6.45 -29.97
N GLN A 183 -0.76 -6.38 -29.70
CA GLN A 183 -1.49 -5.12 -29.64
C GLN A 183 -0.98 -4.23 -28.50
N TYR A 184 -0.71 -4.78 -27.32
CA TYR A 184 -0.10 -4.03 -26.21
C TYR A 184 1.30 -3.50 -26.53
N VAL A 185 2.11 -4.27 -27.27
CA VAL A 185 3.44 -3.85 -27.74
C VAL A 185 3.35 -2.77 -28.82
N LEU A 186 2.32 -2.83 -29.69
CA LEU A 186 2.10 -1.85 -30.75
C LEU A 186 1.49 -0.54 -30.27
N MET A 187 1.01 -0.47 -29.03
CA MET A 187 0.45 0.77 -28.47
C MET A 187 1.50 1.89 -28.52
N PRO A 188 1.17 3.05 -29.15
CA PRO A 188 2.07 4.19 -29.18
C PRO A 188 2.51 4.62 -27.78
N TRP A 189 3.74 5.09 -27.68
CA TRP A 189 4.23 5.69 -26.45
C TRP A 189 3.47 6.99 -26.16
N HIS A 190 3.06 7.16 -24.91
CA HIS A 190 2.40 8.35 -24.44
C HIS A 190 2.79 8.62 -22.98
N PHE A 191 3.04 9.89 -22.67
CA PHE A 191 3.34 10.33 -21.31
C PHE A 191 2.21 9.94 -20.34
N GLY A 192 2.55 9.42 -19.16
CA GLY A 192 1.55 9.03 -18.14
C GLY A 192 0.75 7.74 -18.40
N ILE A 193 1.09 6.97 -19.44
CA ILE A 193 0.53 5.63 -19.72
C ILE A 193 1.65 4.60 -19.71
N GLN A 194 1.48 3.52 -18.96
CA GLN A 194 2.47 2.45 -18.96
C GLN A 194 2.50 1.70 -20.31
N HIS A 195 3.69 1.61 -20.91
CA HIS A 195 3.91 0.84 -22.12
C HIS A 195 4.34 -0.62 -21.80
N PHE A 196 3.61 -1.59 -22.34
CA PHE A 196 3.81 -3.02 -22.07
C PHE A 196 4.73 -3.66 -23.12
N LYS A 197 6.05 -3.41 -23.00
CA LYS A 197 7.10 -3.84 -23.97
C LYS A 197 7.11 -5.34 -24.32
N ARG A 198 6.57 -6.20 -23.47
CA ARG A 198 6.54 -7.66 -23.65
C ARG A 198 5.11 -8.22 -23.65
N GLY A 199 4.11 -7.36 -23.84
CA GLY A 199 2.71 -7.72 -23.66
C GLY A 199 2.32 -7.93 -22.20
N ILE A 200 1.22 -8.63 -21.97
CA ILE A 200 0.61 -8.85 -20.64
C ILE A 200 0.46 -10.33 -20.27
N SER A 201 0.56 -11.26 -21.24
CA SER A 201 0.28 -12.68 -21.01
C SER A 201 1.21 -13.33 -19.99
N LYS A 202 2.47 -12.87 -19.93
CA LYS A 202 3.51 -13.39 -19.02
C LYS A 202 3.44 -12.81 -17.60
N LEU A 203 2.51 -11.89 -17.33
CA LEU A 203 2.35 -11.29 -16.01
C LEU A 203 1.62 -12.29 -15.09
N SER A 204 2.40 -13.07 -14.34
CA SER A 204 1.87 -14.09 -13.42
C SER A 204 1.16 -13.47 -12.20
N GLN A 205 1.60 -12.30 -11.73
CA GLN A 205 1.09 -11.66 -10.50
C GLN A 205 0.88 -10.15 -10.61
N SER A 206 0.06 -9.69 -11.56
CA SER A 206 -0.14 -8.24 -11.69
C SER A 206 -0.85 -7.61 -10.48
N THR A 207 -0.29 -6.51 -9.99
CA THR A 207 -0.77 -5.63 -8.94
C THR A 207 -2.03 -4.88 -9.35
N GLY A 208 -2.70 -4.23 -8.38
CA GLY A 208 -3.83 -3.35 -8.69
C GLY A 208 -3.44 -2.17 -9.59
N ARG A 209 -2.20 -1.68 -9.45
CA ARG A 209 -1.65 -0.62 -10.31
C ARG A 209 -1.53 -1.09 -11.75
N GLU A 210 -0.95 -2.25 -11.99
CA GLU A 210 -0.84 -2.80 -13.35
C GLU A 210 -2.21 -3.05 -13.98
N ALA A 211 -3.20 -3.55 -13.23
CA ALA A 211 -4.57 -3.69 -13.74
C ALA A 211 -5.15 -2.34 -14.19
N LYS A 212 -4.96 -1.26 -13.42
CA LYS A 212 -5.39 0.10 -13.80
C LYS A 212 -4.67 0.60 -15.06
N GLU A 213 -3.35 0.37 -15.18
CA GLU A 213 -2.60 0.77 -16.37
C GLU A 213 -3.01 0.00 -17.61
N MET A 214 -3.25 -1.32 -17.49
CA MET A 214 -3.82 -2.14 -18.56
C MET A 214 -5.17 -1.57 -19.04
N MET A 215 -6.05 -1.18 -18.11
CA MET A 215 -7.38 -0.62 -18.44
C MET A 215 -7.33 0.65 -19.30
N LYS A 216 -6.30 1.49 -19.14
CA LYS A 216 -6.18 2.76 -19.88
C LYS A 216 -6.14 2.56 -21.39
N VAL A 217 -5.54 1.46 -21.84
CA VAL A 217 -5.33 1.16 -23.28
C VAL A 217 -6.05 -0.10 -23.74
N PHE A 218 -6.85 -0.73 -22.88
CA PHE A 218 -7.44 -2.04 -23.17
C PHE A 218 -8.43 -2.02 -24.33
N LEU A 219 -9.21 -0.96 -24.50
CA LEU A 219 -10.23 -0.93 -25.54
C LEU A 219 -9.61 -1.03 -26.97
N PRO A 220 -8.60 -0.22 -27.34
CA PRO A 220 -7.84 -0.42 -28.58
C PRO A 220 -7.26 -1.84 -28.72
N VAL A 221 -6.73 -2.40 -27.64
CA VAL A 221 -6.16 -3.77 -27.63
C VAL A 221 -7.21 -4.83 -28.03
N THR A 222 -8.49 -4.58 -27.78
CA THR A 222 -9.59 -5.50 -28.14
C THR A 222 -10.07 -5.38 -29.58
N ALA A 223 -9.42 -4.60 -30.46
CA ALA A 223 -9.88 -4.35 -31.83
C ALA A 223 -10.17 -5.62 -32.66
N GLY A 224 -9.44 -6.72 -32.41
CA GLY A 224 -9.65 -8.02 -33.07
C GLY A 224 -10.82 -8.85 -32.53
N ALA A 225 -11.49 -8.43 -31.45
CA ALA A 225 -12.47 -9.23 -30.72
C ALA A 225 -13.86 -9.28 -31.38
N GLY A 226 -14.09 -8.48 -32.40
CA GLY A 226 -15.38 -8.33 -33.05
C GLY A 226 -16.32 -7.35 -32.32
N PRO A 227 -17.33 -6.83 -33.02
CA PRO A 227 -18.08 -5.64 -32.58
C PRO A 227 -18.80 -5.84 -31.24
N LYS A 228 -19.43 -6.99 -31.03
CA LYS A 228 -20.16 -7.28 -29.77
C LYS A 228 -19.25 -7.37 -28.56
N ALA A 229 -18.11 -8.05 -28.69
CA ALA A 229 -17.14 -8.17 -27.61
C ALA A 229 -16.49 -6.82 -27.26
N ILE A 230 -16.20 -6.00 -28.28
CA ILE A 230 -15.71 -4.63 -28.11
C ILE A 230 -16.75 -3.77 -27.39
N GLN A 231 -18.02 -3.86 -27.79
CA GLN A 231 -19.11 -3.10 -27.15
C GLN A 231 -19.32 -3.51 -25.69
N ALA A 232 -19.32 -4.81 -25.39
CA ALA A 232 -19.38 -5.34 -24.04
C ALA A 232 -18.19 -4.85 -23.18
N THR A 233 -16.97 -4.91 -23.75
CA THR A 233 -15.74 -4.44 -23.12
C THR A 233 -15.79 -2.94 -22.82
N HIS A 234 -16.15 -2.13 -23.82
CA HIS A 234 -16.29 -0.68 -23.67
C HIS A 234 -17.30 -0.31 -22.60
N ALA A 235 -18.45 -0.99 -22.56
CA ALA A 235 -19.48 -0.77 -21.56
C ALA A 235 -18.97 -1.05 -20.13
N LEU A 236 -18.26 -2.17 -19.91
CA LEU A 236 -17.64 -2.47 -18.62
C LEU A 236 -16.59 -1.43 -18.22
N LEU A 237 -15.67 -1.09 -19.13
CA LEU A 237 -14.64 -0.09 -18.84
C LEU A 237 -15.28 1.24 -18.45
N LYS A 238 -16.28 1.70 -19.21
CA LYS A 238 -16.99 2.95 -18.94
C LYS A 238 -17.76 2.92 -17.62
N PHE A 239 -18.35 1.78 -17.26
CA PHE A 239 -18.93 1.57 -15.93
C PHE A 239 -17.86 1.74 -14.84
N MET A 240 -16.70 1.09 -14.98
CA MET A 240 -15.63 1.16 -14.00
C MET A 240 -15.06 2.58 -13.87
N TYR A 241 -14.85 3.29 -14.99
CA TYR A 241 -14.40 4.69 -14.95
C TYR A 241 -15.41 5.60 -14.23
N LEU A 242 -16.72 5.38 -14.42
CA LEU A 242 -17.74 6.12 -13.68
C LEU A 242 -17.70 5.78 -12.19
N ALA A 243 -17.54 4.50 -11.84
CA ALA A 243 -17.46 4.05 -10.45
C ALA A 243 -16.25 4.62 -9.68
N HIS A 244 -15.23 5.12 -10.38
CA HIS A 244 -14.05 5.77 -9.80
C HIS A 244 -14.20 7.27 -9.53
N LEU A 245 -15.29 7.89 -10.00
CA LEU A 245 -15.46 9.32 -9.81
C LEU A 245 -15.75 9.62 -8.33
N SER A 246 -15.01 10.57 -7.76
CA SER A 246 -15.21 11.12 -6.42
C SER A 246 -16.47 11.97 -6.29
N THR A 247 -17.16 12.23 -7.41
CA THR A 247 -18.44 12.94 -7.41
C THR A 247 -19.34 12.42 -8.52
N LEU A 248 -20.47 11.85 -8.11
CA LEU A 248 -21.49 11.28 -8.98
C LEU A 248 -22.82 12.01 -8.84
N THR A 249 -23.33 12.50 -9.96
CA THR A 249 -24.71 13.01 -10.05
C THR A 249 -25.65 11.87 -10.41
N ASN A 250 -26.96 12.04 -10.17
CA ASN A 250 -27.98 11.07 -10.61
C ASN A 250 -27.86 10.73 -12.10
N ALA A 251 -27.55 11.70 -12.95
CA ALA A 251 -27.33 11.45 -14.39
C ALA A 251 -26.14 10.51 -14.66
N LYS A 252 -25.04 10.65 -13.92
CA LYS A 252 -23.89 9.72 -14.01
C LYS A 252 -24.23 8.33 -13.46
N ILE A 253 -25.00 8.26 -12.39
CA ILE A 253 -25.48 6.98 -11.82
C ILE A 253 -26.38 6.26 -12.84
N CYS A 254 -27.34 6.94 -13.46
CA CYS A 254 -28.15 6.37 -14.54
C CYS A 254 -27.29 5.93 -15.74
N LYS A 255 -26.19 6.63 -16.02
CA LYS A 255 -25.24 6.24 -17.07
C LYS A 255 -24.52 4.93 -16.70
N MET A 256 -24.22 4.68 -15.44
CA MET A 256 -23.68 3.40 -14.96
C MET A 256 -24.68 2.27 -15.19
N ASP A 257 -25.95 2.45 -14.79
CA ASP A 257 -27.01 1.45 -15.01
C ASP A 257 -27.15 1.11 -16.51
N ARG A 258 -27.12 2.14 -17.38
CA ARG A 258 -27.14 1.97 -18.84
C ARG A 258 -25.93 1.21 -19.37
N GLN A 259 -24.72 1.51 -18.88
CA GLN A 259 -23.52 0.77 -19.30
C GLN A 259 -23.61 -0.70 -18.89
N LEU A 260 -24.09 -0.97 -17.68
CA LEU A 260 -24.29 -2.35 -17.24
C LEU A 260 -25.31 -3.07 -18.13
N ALA A 261 -26.43 -2.42 -18.48
CA ALA A 261 -27.40 -2.99 -19.43
C ALA A 261 -26.79 -3.30 -20.81
N VAL A 262 -25.98 -2.39 -21.36
CA VAL A 262 -25.27 -2.64 -22.63
C VAL A 262 -24.34 -3.85 -22.52
N PHE A 263 -23.59 -3.97 -21.41
CA PHE A 263 -22.77 -5.15 -21.17
C PHE A 263 -23.61 -6.43 -21.14
N HIS A 264 -24.73 -6.45 -20.41
CA HIS A 264 -25.56 -7.65 -20.31
C HIS A 264 -26.24 -8.06 -21.63
N ASN A 265 -26.51 -7.11 -22.53
CA ASN A 265 -27.01 -7.41 -23.87
C ASN A 265 -25.94 -8.06 -24.76
N GLU A 266 -24.68 -7.63 -24.63
CA GLU A 266 -23.59 -8.06 -25.51
C GLU A 266 -22.69 -9.15 -24.92
N LYS A 267 -22.76 -9.44 -23.61
CA LYS A 267 -21.90 -10.40 -22.89
C LYS A 267 -21.92 -11.80 -23.51
N LEU A 268 -22.97 -12.15 -24.23
CA LEU A 268 -23.10 -13.45 -24.92
C LEU A 268 -22.02 -13.66 -25.99
N ALA A 269 -21.36 -12.60 -26.46
CA ALA A 269 -20.16 -12.68 -27.29
C ALA A 269 -19.04 -13.52 -26.64
N PHE A 270 -19.02 -13.62 -25.30
CA PHE A 270 -18.04 -14.43 -24.55
C PHE A 270 -18.57 -15.79 -24.10
N LYS A 271 -19.83 -16.14 -24.39
CA LYS A 271 -20.51 -17.33 -23.80
C LYS A 271 -19.77 -18.63 -24.10
N SER A 272 -19.38 -18.83 -25.36
CA SER A 272 -18.64 -20.03 -25.82
C SER A 272 -17.27 -20.19 -25.16
N LEU A 273 -16.73 -19.11 -24.58
CA LEU A 273 -15.41 -19.11 -23.96
C LEU A 273 -15.46 -19.51 -22.49
N LEU A 274 -16.63 -19.58 -21.87
CA LEU A 274 -16.75 -19.87 -20.45
C LEU A 274 -16.58 -21.38 -20.17
N LYS A 275 -15.67 -21.72 -19.24
CA LYS A 275 -15.33 -23.11 -18.89
C LYS A 275 -16.51 -23.93 -18.35
N THR A 276 -17.48 -23.28 -17.72
CA THR A 276 -18.58 -23.96 -17.03
C THR A 276 -19.88 -23.85 -17.82
N PRO A 277 -20.74 -24.89 -17.82
CA PRO A 277 -22.08 -24.81 -18.41
C PRO A 277 -22.94 -23.69 -17.78
N LYS A 278 -22.65 -23.36 -16.52
CA LYS A 278 -23.28 -22.25 -15.76
C LYS A 278 -22.86 -20.86 -16.25
N GLY A 279 -21.84 -20.76 -17.11
CA GLY A 279 -21.40 -19.50 -17.71
C GLY A 279 -21.25 -18.35 -16.72
N PHE A 280 -21.86 -17.19 -17.05
CA PHE A 280 -21.82 -15.99 -16.21
C PHE A 280 -22.50 -16.17 -14.85
N HIS A 281 -23.42 -17.11 -14.69
CA HIS A 281 -24.11 -17.35 -13.43
C HIS A 281 -23.15 -17.88 -12.34
N ASN A 282 -22.01 -18.44 -12.74
CA ASN A 282 -20.96 -18.89 -11.83
C ASN A 282 -19.93 -17.80 -11.46
N ILE A 283 -20.16 -16.54 -11.84
CA ILE A 283 -19.22 -15.44 -11.62
C ILE A 283 -19.87 -14.32 -10.78
N PRO A 284 -19.81 -14.40 -9.43
CA PRO A 284 -20.45 -13.41 -8.55
C PRO A 284 -19.96 -11.97 -8.75
N LYS A 285 -18.71 -11.79 -9.20
CA LYS A 285 -18.13 -10.47 -9.47
C LYS A 285 -18.94 -9.68 -10.51
N PHE A 286 -19.44 -10.30 -11.57
CA PHE A 286 -20.31 -9.61 -12.54
C PHE A 286 -21.66 -9.26 -11.95
N HIS A 287 -22.25 -10.18 -11.19
CA HIS A 287 -23.50 -9.94 -10.47
C HIS A 287 -23.37 -8.75 -9.52
N SER A 288 -22.25 -8.64 -8.79
CA SER A 288 -22.04 -7.56 -7.82
C SER A 288 -22.12 -6.16 -8.41
N LEU A 289 -21.83 -5.99 -9.71
CA LEU A 289 -21.87 -4.69 -10.38
C LEU A 289 -23.25 -4.04 -10.35
N GLN A 290 -24.32 -4.83 -10.32
CA GLN A 290 -25.69 -4.29 -10.27
C GLN A 290 -26.04 -3.62 -8.94
N HIS A 291 -25.28 -3.92 -7.89
CA HIS A 291 -25.47 -3.32 -6.56
C HIS A 291 -24.76 -1.98 -6.40
N TYR A 292 -23.83 -1.62 -7.31
CA TYR A 292 -23.02 -0.41 -7.18
C TYR A 292 -23.87 0.86 -7.11
N THR A 293 -24.84 1.02 -8.01
CA THR A 293 -25.65 2.25 -8.04
C THR A 293 -26.60 2.34 -6.86
N HIS A 294 -27.02 1.20 -6.30
CA HIS A 294 -27.75 1.17 -5.03
C HIS A 294 -26.87 1.61 -3.86
N SER A 295 -25.70 0.97 -3.70
CA SER A 295 -24.76 1.29 -2.63
C SER A 295 -24.24 2.73 -2.72
N ILE A 296 -24.00 3.26 -3.92
CA ILE A 296 -23.55 4.64 -4.11
C ILE A 296 -24.58 5.66 -3.63
N ARG A 297 -25.88 5.39 -3.84
CA ARG A 297 -26.95 6.26 -3.35
C ARG A 297 -27.06 6.25 -1.83
N LEU A 298 -26.72 5.12 -1.21
CA LEU A 298 -26.86 4.93 0.23
C LEU A 298 -25.64 5.41 1.02
N LEU A 299 -24.45 5.07 0.55
CA LEU A 299 -23.20 5.28 1.27
C LEU A 299 -22.34 6.39 0.65
N GLY A 300 -22.58 6.77 -0.61
CA GLY A 300 -21.75 7.72 -1.34
C GLY A 300 -20.76 7.03 -2.28
N THR A 301 -19.81 7.79 -2.83
CA THR A 301 -18.93 7.31 -3.89
C THR A 301 -17.96 6.22 -3.38
N PRO A 302 -17.59 5.23 -4.23
CA PRO A 302 -16.81 4.07 -3.77
C PRO A 302 -15.36 4.39 -3.37
N ASP A 303 -14.84 5.57 -3.71
CA ASP A 303 -13.53 6.05 -3.27
C ASP A 303 -13.44 6.21 -1.75
N GLY A 304 -14.55 6.54 -1.07
CA GLY A 304 -14.61 6.66 0.38
C GLY A 304 -14.56 5.33 1.16
N TYR A 305 -14.80 4.19 0.48
CA TYR A 305 -14.92 2.88 1.13
C TYR A 305 -14.15 1.76 0.44
N ASN A 306 -13.18 2.09 -0.40
CA ASN A 306 -12.40 1.08 -1.11
C ASN A 306 -11.43 0.35 -0.17
N THR A 307 -11.06 -0.87 -0.55
CA THR A 307 -10.10 -1.70 0.22
C THR A 307 -8.64 -1.29 0.01
N GLU A 308 -8.34 -0.27 -0.81
CA GLU A 308 -6.96 0.14 -1.08
C GLU A 308 -6.32 0.78 0.16
N ALA A 309 -7.05 1.67 0.85
CA ALA A 309 -6.57 2.31 2.07
C ALA A 309 -6.34 1.31 3.23
N PRO A 310 -7.29 0.43 3.60
CA PRO A 310 -7.03 -0.61 4.59
C PRO A 310 -5.86 -1.53 4.22
N LYS A 311 -5.70 -1.84 2.92
CA LYS A 311 -4.58 -2.67 2.45
C LYS A 311 -3.22 -1.96 2.59
N ARG A 312 -3.17 -0.64 2.45
CA ARG A 312 -1.96 0.14 2.74
C ARG A 312 -1.62 0.07 4.22
N LEU A 313 -2.62 0.26 5.09
CA LEU A 313 -2.45 0.19 6.54
C LEU A 313 -2.00 -1.20 7.02
N HIS A 314 -2.35 -2.27 6.32
CA HIS A 314 -1.85 -3.62 6.63
C HIS A 314 -0.31 -3.70 6.57
N ILE A 315 0.36 -2.83 5.81
CA ILE A 315 1.83 -2.78 5.81
C ILE A 315 2.33 -2.33 7.17
N ASP A 316 1.81 -1.21 7.66
CA ASP A 316 2.33 -0.54 8.85
C ASP A 316 1.81 -1.18 10.13
N LEU A 317 0.53 -1.53 10.16
CA LEU A 317 -0.12 -2.12 11.33
C LEU A 317 0.25 -3.60 11.48
N THR A 318 0.28 -4.37 10.39
CA THR A 318 0.52 -5.83 10.48
C THR A 318 1.95 -6.21 10.11
N LYS A 319 2.42 -5.88 8.90
CA LYS A 319 3.68 -6.42 8.38
C LYS A 319 4.91 -5.87 9.12
N ALA A 320 4.93 -4.57 9.41
CA ALA A 320 6.04 -3.95 10.14
C ALA A 320 6.15 -4.50 11.57
N GLY A 321 5.04 -4.55 12.30
CA GLY A 321 4.98 -5.17 13.63
C GLY A 321 5.40 -6.64 13.60
N TYR A 322 4.94 -7.42 12.61
CA TYR A 322 5.35 -8.81 12.48
C TYR A 322 6.85 -8.95 12.20
N LYS A 323 7.41 -8.09 11.34
CA LYS A 323 8.86 -8.06 11.04
C LYS A 323 9.69 -7.71 12.27
N ALA A 324 9.19 -6.84 13.14
CA ALA A 324 9.82 -6.45 14.40
C ALA A 324 9.64 -7.48 15.53
N SER A 325 8.73 -8.44 15.36
CA SER A 325 8.49 -9.50 16.34
C SER A 325 9.55 -10.61 16.27
N ASN A 326 9.59 -11.46 17.30
CA ASN A 326 10.39 -12.68 17.32
C ASN A 326 9.81 -13.81 16.46
N LYS A 327 8.64 -13.60 15.82
CA LYS A 327 7.92 -14.56 14.97
C LYS A 327 7.52 -15.87 15.68
N ASN A 328 7.56 -15.92 17.01
CA ASN A 328 7.07 -17.05 17.78
C ASN A 328 5.55 -16.95 17.91
N ASP A 329 4.84 -17.99 17.50
CA ASP A 329 3.37 -18.02 17.41
C ASP A 329 2.66 -17.63 18.71
N ASN A 330 3.22 -17.99 19.87
CA ASN A 330 2.62 -17.71 21.17
C ASN A 330 2.78 -16.24 21.62
N THR A 331 3.77 -15.52 21.08
CA THR A 331 4.12 -14.17 21.53
C THR A 331 4.03 -13.10 20.45
N LYS A 332 3.99 -13.50 19.17
CA LYS A 332 4.07 -12.58 18.02
C LYS A 332 2.96 -11.54 18.05
N THR A 333 1.72 -11.93 18.37
CA THR A 333 0.57 -11.03 18.35
C THR A 333 0.68 -9.95 19.44
N GLU A 334 1.13 -10.32 20.64
CA GLU A 334 1.36 -9.35 21.72
C GLU A 334 2.50 -8.39 21.37
N GLN A 335 3.57 -8.89 20.77
CA GLN A 335 4.67 -8.03 20.30
C GLN A 335 4.24 -7.09 19.18
N MET A 336 3.40 -7.56 18.25
CA MET A 336 2.81 -6.71 17.20
C MET A 336 1.92 -5.61 17.79
N LYS A 337 1.13 -5.94 18.81
CA LYS A 337 0.31 -4.97 19.54
C LYS A 337 1.17 -3.94 20.27
N GLU A 338 2.20 -4.38 20.99
CA GLU A 338 3.12 -3.49 21.69
C GLU A 338 3.88 -2.58 20.72
N TYR A 339 4.30 -3.11 19.57
CA TYR A 339 4.90 -2.32 18.49
C TYR A 339 3.99 -1.16 18.07
N ILE A 340 2.71 -1.44 17.79
CA ILE A 340 1.74 -0.40 17.41
C ILE A 340 1.56 0.62 18.54
N GLN A 341 1.41 0.16 19.78
CA GLN A 341 1.24 1.06 20.93
C GLN A 341 2.43 2.03 21.09
N ARG A 342 3.65 1.55 20.86
CA ARG A 342 4.86 2.39 20.86
C ARG A 342 4.83 3.40 19.72
N MET A 343 4.44 2.98 18.52
CA MET A 343 4.33 3.88 17.37
C MET A 343 3.27 4.98 17.58
N ASP A 344 2.10 4.62 18.12
CA ASP A 344 1.05 5.58 18.46
C ASP A 344 1.50 6.56 19.54
N ALA A 345 2.20 6.08 20.58
CA ALA A 345 2.73 6.93 21.64
C ALA A 345 3.77 7.93 21.11
N LEU A 346 4.66 7.50 20.22
CA LEU A 346 5.63 8.38 19.55
C LEU A 346 4.93 9.43 18.69
N ALA A 347 3.93 9.03 17.89
CA ALA A 347 3.15 9.94 17.06
C ALA A 347 2.41 11.00 17.90
N LEU A 348 1.79 10.59 19.00
CA LEU A 348 1.13 11.51 19.95
C LEU A 348 2.13 12.48 20.60
N HIS A 349 3.30 11.98 20.99
CA HIS A 349 4.34 12.82 21.59
C HIS A 349 4.87 13.86 20.59
N TRP A 350 5.12 13.47 19.34
CA TRP A 350 5.51 14.41 18.28
C TRP A 350 4.43 15.47 18.03
N ALA A 351 3.16 15.08 17.92
CA ALA A 351 2.07 16.04 17.76
C ALA A 351 1.98 17.05 18.92
N TYR A 352 2.28 16.62 20.15
CA TYR A 352 2.37 17.50 21.30
C TYR A 352 3.56 18.48 21.21
N LEU A 353 4.74 18.02 20.78
CA LEU A 353 5.91 18.88 20.58
C LEU A 353 5.64 19.92 19.49
N ASP A 354 4.99 19.53 18.39
CA ASP A 354 4.58 20.45 17.32
C ASP A 354 3.55 21.46 17.79
N PHE A 355 2.58 21.05 18.61
CA PHE A 355 1.64 21.98 19.22
C PHE A 355 2.37 23.01 20.11
N LYS A 356 3.36 22.58 20.90
CA LYS A 356 4.14 23.46 21.78
C LYS A 356 5.12 24.37 21.05
N SER A 357 5.58 23.99 19.86
CA SER A 357 6.49 24.81 19.06
C SER A 357 5.77 25.91 18.25
N ARG A 358 4.43 25.91 18.22
CA ARG A 358 3.64 26.98 17.58
C ARG A 358 3.79 28.29 18.35
N PRO A 359 4.19 29.39 17.69
CA PRO A 359 4.31 30.69 18.35
C PRO A 359 2.94 31.21 18.81
N GLU A 360 2.86 31.69 20.05
CA GLU A 360 1.65 32.30 20.62
C GLU A 360 1.27 33.57 19.83
N GLY A 361 0.03 33.63 19.31
CA GLY A 361 -0.53 34.87 18.75
C GLY A 361 -0.96 34.85 17.27
N LYS A 362 -0.93 33.72 16.56
CA LYS A 362 -1.63 33.57 15.27
C LYS A 362 -2.72 32.53 15.35
N ASP A 363 -3.78 32.86 16.07
CA ASP A 363 -5.07 32.18 15.92
C ASP A 363 -5.72 32.69 14.63
N ASN A 364 -5.13 32.31 13.48
CA ASN A 364 -5.86 32.41 12.22
C ASN A 364 -6.82 31.23 12.22
N GLY A 365 -8.04 31.50 12.63
CA GLY A 365 -9.15 30.57 12.45
C GLY A 365 -9.25 30.22 10.98
N ASP A 366 -8.74 29.04 10.60
CA ASP A 366 -9.20 28.29 9.44
C ASP A 366 -8.65 26.85 9.48
N ASN A 367 -9.60 25.92 9.44
CA ASN A 367 -9.49 24.57 8.87
C ASN A 367 -8.52 23.55 9.51
N TRP A 368 -8.96 22.92 10.61
CA TRP A 368 -8.40 21.65 11.13
C TRP A 368 -8.28 20.53 10.07
N ARG A 369 -9.00 20.67 8.95
CA ARG A 369 -9.02 19.73 7.83
C ARG A 369 -7.78 19.78 6.94
N ASP A 370 -7.00 20.86 6.98
CA ASP A 370 -5.77 20.97 6.18
C ASP A 370 -4.54 20.45 6.96
N SER A 371 -4.56 20.47 8.30
CA SER A 371 -3.50 19.85 9.13
C SER A 371 -3.43 18.32 9.02
N TRP A 372 -4.49 17.65 8.58
CA TRP A 372 -4.52 16.20 8.34
C TRP A 372 -4.06 15.79 6.93
N LYS A 373 -3.92 16.75 6.00
CA LYS A 373 -3.45 16.47 4.63
C LYS A 373 -1.92 16.36 4.53
N GLU A 374 -1.19 16.90 5.50
CA GLU A 374 0.28 16.80 5.56
C GLU A 374 0.79 15.43 6.05
N PHE A 375 -0.11 14.53 6.46
CA PHE A 375 0.25 13.17 6.87
C PHE A 375 0.42 12.18 5.69
N GLU A 376 0.25 12.61 4.44
CA GLU A 376 0.51 11.78 3.26
C GLU A 376 1.78 12.21 2.53
N LEU A 377 2.98 11.92 3.05
CA LEU A 377 4.22 12.00 2.26
C LEU A 377 5.29 11.02 2.75
N PHE A 378 4.93 9.76 2.96
CA PHE A 378 5.90 8.68 3.21
C PHE A 378 6.54 8.23 1.88
N ASP A 379 7.81 8.56 1.69
CA ASP A 379 8.62 8.02 0.60
C ASP A 379 9.03 6.57 0.91
N LYS A 380 8.66 5.65 0.00
CA LYS A 380 8.91 4.21 0.15
C LYS A 380 10.38 3.82 -0.06
N GLU A 381 11.23 4.70 -0.59
CA GLU A 381 12.67 4.44 -0.76
C GLU A 381 13.51 4.96 0.42
N THR A 382 13.08 6.04 1.10
CA THR A 382 13.88 6.73 2.12
C THR A 382 13.30 6.67 3.54
N GLY A 383 12.02 6.32 3.72
CA GLY A 383 11.39 6.17 5.04
C GLY A 383 11.14 7.47 5.81
N LEU A 384 11.14 8.62 5.14
CA LEU A 384 10.93 9.96 5.72
C LEU A 384 9.65 10.64 5.18
N PHE A 385 9.17 11.67 5.89
CA PHE A 385 8.04 12.53 5.53
C PHE A 385 8.51 13.87 4.93
N TYR A 386 7.85 14.40 3.89
CA TYR A 386 8.13 15.73 3.30
C TYR A 386 6.86 16.63 3.22
N HIS A 387 7.03 17.96 3.14
CA HIS A 387 6.01 18.94 2.76
C HIS A 387 6.21 19.41 1.31
N MET A 388 5.13 19.78 0.59
CA MET A 388 5.23 20.41 -0.75
C MET A 388 5.24 21.93 -0.65
N ASP A 389 6.34 22.56 -1.06
CA ASP A 389 6.33 23.91 -1.62
C ASP A 389 6.34 23.80 -3.15
N GLY A 390 5.34 24.38 -3.80
CA GLY A 390 5.07 24.16 -5.21
C GLY A 390 6.04 24.89 -6.15
N THR A 391 6.81 24.13 -6.95
CA THR A 391 7.21 24.49 -8.32
C THR A 391 7.65 23.23 -9.11
N GLY A 392 6.99 22.96 -10.24
CA GLY A 392 7.57 22.39 -11.47
C GLY A 392 7.96 20.91 -11.54
N MET A 393 7.32 20.15 -12.44
CA MET A 393 7.61 18.77 -12.87
C MET A 393 8.91 18.63 -13.69
N ASP A 394 9.58 17.46 -13.65
CA ASP A 394 9.72 16.53 -14.80
C ASP A 394 10.43 15.19 -14.47
N GLU A 395 10.09 14.17 -15.27
CA GLU A 395 10.35 12.71 -15.18
C GLU A 395 11.82 12.23 -15.30
N PHE A 396 12.18 11.07 -14.72
CA PHE A 396 12.36 9.78 -15.46
C PHE A 396 12.99 8.60 -14.65
N ALA A 397 12.32 7.44 -14.78
CA ALA A 397 12.77 6.04 -14.90
C ALA A 397 13.71 5.34 -13.87
N THR A 398 13.05 4.45 -13.11
CA THR A 398 13.33 3.02 -12.82
C THR A 398 14.69 2.39 -13.22
N LYS A 399 15.31 1.70 -12.25
CA LYS A 399 16.07 0.45 -12.43
C LYS A 399 15.74 -0.58 -11.33
N ASP A 400 15.75 -1.85 -11.73
CA ASP A 400 15.09 -3.01 -11.12
C ASP A 400 15.80 -3.72 -9.92
N TYR A 401 14.98 -4.54 -9.22
CA TYR A 401 15.21 -5.77 -8.41
C TYR A 401 15.54 -5.66 -6.89
N PRO A 402 15.22 -6.70 -6.05
CA PRO A 402 14.36 -7.88 -6.21
C PRO A 402 13.21 -8.00 -5.16
N GLN A 403 12.22 -8.85 -5.49
CA GLN A 403 11.07 -9.25 -4.67
C GLN A 403 11.46 -10.27 -3.59
N GLU A 404 10.75 -10.31 -2.45
CA GLU A 404 10.28 -11.59 -1.87
C GLU A 404 9.24 -11.51 -0.72
N VAL A 405 8.43 -12.59 -0.69
CA VAL A 405 7.50 -13.18 0.30
C VAL A 405 6.18 -12.46 0.67
N ALA A 406 5.12 -12.80 -0.07
CA ALA A 406 3.76 -12.90 0.44
C ALA A 406 3.51 -14.36 0.86
N LEU A 407 3.07 -14.56 2.09
CA LEU A 407 2.61 -15.86 2.60
C LEU A 407 1.24 -16.17 2.00
N ASP A 408 1.21 -16.87 0.87
CA ASP A 408 0.05 -17.65 0.45
C ASP A 408 0.44 -19.13 0.60
N SER A 409 -0.36 -19.84 1.37
CA SER A 409 -0.30 -21.29 1.60
C SER A 409 -0.84 -22.00 0.37
N ASP A 410 0.03 -22.68 -0.38
CA ASP A 410 -0.30 -23.88 -1.15
C ASP A 410 1.01 -24.67 -1.37
N SER A 411 0.99 -25.94 -0.99
CA SER A 411 2.10 -26.90 -1.08
C SER A 411 2.25 -27.44 -2.50
N ASP A 412 3.49 -27.56 -3.00
CA ASP A 412 4.08 -28.84 -3.43
C ASP A 412 5.48 -28.67 -4.09
N SER A 413 6.40 -29.53 -3.63
CA SER A 413 7.60 -30.14 -4.23
C SER A 413 8.71 -29.34 -4.93
N ASP A 414 9.89 -29.38 -4.30
CA ASP A 414 11.27 -29.60 -4.78
C ASP A 414 11.75 -29.07 -6.15
N SER A 415 12.85 -28.29 -6.14
CA SER A 415 14.17 -28.75 -6.59
C SER A 415 15.24 -27.64 -6.49
N ASP A 416 16.44 -28.10 -6.17
CA ASP A 416 17.70 -27.43 -5.86
C ASP A 416 18.32 -26.65 -7.05
N ALA A 417 19.01 -25.54 -6.77
CA ALA A 417 20.20 -25.05 -7.52
C ALA A 417 20.78 -23.76 -6.88
N SER A 418 21.98 -23.91 -6.31
CA SER A 418 22.89 -22.88 -5.79
C SER A 418 23.43 -21.91 -6.86
N LEU A 419 23.81 -20.67 -6.47
CA LEU A 419 24.95 -19.93 -7.03
C LEU A 419 25.45 -18.79 -6.09
N ASP A 420 26.67 -19.00 -5.61
CA ASP A 420 27.85 -18.13 -5.39
C ASP A 420 27.90 -16.93 -4.41
N ASP A 421 28.94 -17.04 -3.57
CA ASP A 421 29.41 -16.25 -2.44
C ASP A 421 30.63 -15.41 -2.86
N ASP A 422 30.64 -14.10 -2.57
CA ASP A 422 31.84 -13.25 -2.71
C ASP A 422 32.43 -12.97 -1.32
N ASN A 423 33.40 -13.82 -1.00
CA ASN A 423 34.16 -13.89 0.25
C ASN A 423 35.10 -12.68 0.47
N LEU A 424 35.07 -12.04 1.64
CA LEU A 424 35.90 -10.87 2.02
C LEU A 424 36.74 -11.10 3.29
N GLU A 425 37.33 -12.29 3.45
CA GLU A 425 38.27 -12.59 4.56
C GLU A 425 39.67 -11.95 4.45
N ALA A 426 39.91 -10.99 3.54
CA ALA A 426 41.22 -10.35 3.39
C ALA A 426 41.32 -9.01 4.16
N GLY A 427 41.99 -9.03 5.32
CA GLY A 427 42.05 -7.95 6.32
C GLY A 427 42.24 -6.51 5.84
N CYS A 428 41.65 -5.56 6.58
CA CYS A 428 41.52 -4.14 6.23
C CYS A 428 42.58 -3.23 6.90
N MET A 429 42.74 -1.99 6.41
CA MET A 429 43.46 -0.92 7.13
C MET A 429 42.46 0.07 7.70
N VAL A 430 42.63 0.43 8.97
CA VAL A 430 41.78 1.38 9.71
C VAL A 430 42.62 2.61 10.05
N GLU A 431 42.15 3.79 9.69
CA GLU A 431 42.80 5.06 10.03
C GLU A 431 41.77 6.03 10.64
N ARG A 432 42.12 6.62 11.78
CA ARG A 432 41.27 7.56 12.51
C ARG A 432 41.66 8.98 12.12
N VAL A 433 40.70 9.78 11.68
CA VAL A 433 40.91 11.20 11.38
C VAL A 433 40.54 12.01 12.64
N VAL A 434 41.54 12.72 13.17
CA VAL A 434 41.75 13.25 14.53
C VAL A 434 40.68 14.19 15.13
N ASP A 435 40.47 14.09 16.46
CA ASP A 435 40.13 15.19 17.41
C ASP A 435 41.40 15.67 18.15
N LEU A 436 41.55 16.99 18.34
CA LEU A 436 42.50 17.60 19.28
C LEU A 436 41.72 18.51 20.25
N GLU A 437 41.49 18.03 21.46
CA GLU A 437 40.95 18.81 22.59
C GLU A 437 41.95 19.87 23.08
N GLN A 438 41.46 21.06 23.47
CA GLN A 438 41.97 21.78 24.66
C GLN A 438 40.78 22.43 25.40
N GLY A 439 40.70 22.17 26.70
CA GLY A 439 39.47 22.22 27.48
C GLY A 439 39.09 23.56 28.12
N LEU A 440 37.96 23.53 28.82
CA LEU A 440 37.62 24.50 29.87
C LEU A 440 36.58 23.90 30.83
N GLN A 441 36.92 23.91 32.12
CA GLN A 441 36.05 23.55 33.24
C GLN A 441 34.80 24.44 33.27
N VAL A 442 33.62 23.85 33.47
CA VAL A 442 32.38 24.60 33.75
C VAL A 442 32.15 24.62 35.26
N HIS A 443 32.42 25.78 35.87
CA HIS A 443 31.84 26.16 37.15
C HIS A 443 30.36 26.53 36.90
N MET A 444 29.45 25.99 37.71
CA MET A 444 28.05 26.45 37.75
C MET A 444 27.99 27.82 38.44
N ASP A 445 27.33 28.79 37.81
CA ASP A 445 26.48 29.80 38.45
C ASP A 445 25.78 30.69 37.40
N GLY A 446 24.49 30.99 37.60
CA GLY A 446 23.81 32.14 36.99
C GLY A 446 22.71 31.85 35.95
N ALA A 447 21.48 32.28 36.26
CA ALA A 447 20.29 32.27 35.41
C ALA A 447 20.31 33.43 34.36
N PRO A 448 19.33 33.54 33.44
CA PRO A 448 19.58 33.61 31.99
C PRO A 448 19.54 35.03 31.42
N SER A 449 20.29 35.27 30.33
CA SER A 449 20.08 36.45 29.47
C SER A 449 19.27 36.07 28.23
N GLN A 450 18.07 36.66 28.15
CA GLN A 450 17.20 36.69 26.98
C GLN A 450 17.89 37.46 25.85
N GLY A 451 18.42 36.73 24.86
CA GLY A 451 19.04 37.34 23.67
C GLY A 451 19.64 36.32 22.71
N LEU A 452 20.22 35.22 23.22
CA LEU A 452 21.00 34.29 22.40
C LEU A 452 20.20 33.11 21.79
N ALA A 453 19.02 32.80 22.34
CA ALA A 453 18.18 31.70 21.86
C ALA A 453 17.60 31.95 20.44
N ASN A 454 17.48 33.21 20.03
CA ASN A 454 16.83 33.59 18.78
C ASN A 454 17.78 33.61 17.57
N GLU A 455 19.10 33.66 17.78
CA GLU A 455 20.08 33.47 16.69
C GLU A 455 20.44 32.00 16.46
N VAL A 456 20.39 31.16 17.50
CA VAL A 456 20.71 29.72 17.38
C VAL A 456 19.62 28.97 16.62
N MET A 457 18.34 29.30 16.81
CA MET A 457 17.21 28.58 16.18
C MET A 457 17.04 28.84 14.68
N ALA A 458 17.57 29.94 14.15
CA ALA A 458 17.55 30.22 12.71
C ALA A 458 18.59 29.39 11.92
N TYR A 459 19.55 28.77 12.60
CA TYR A 459 20.65 28.01 11.97
C TYR A 459 20.37 26.51 11.83
N TRP A 460 19.32 25.96 12.47
CA TRP A 460 19.00 24.52 12.48
C TRP A 460 18.00 24.07 11.41
N GLN A 461 17.57 24.95 10.50
CA GLN A 461 16.63 24.60 9.40
C GLN A 461 17.31 24.02 8.15
N GLY A 462 18.45 23.32 8.31
CA GLY A 462 19.12 22.67 7.19
C GLY A 462 20.12 21.56 7.55
N THR A 463 20.15 21.08 8.79
CA THR A 463 21.23 20.20 9.23
C THR A 463 20.89 18.73 9.04
N LYS A 464 21.48 18.10 8.00
CA LYS A 464 21.82 16.67 8.03
C LYS A 464 22.43 16.36 9.40
N THR A 465 21.91 15.35 10.11
CA THR A 465 22.51 14.89 11.37
C THR A 465 23.96 14.54 11.10
N HIS A 466 24.87 15.39 11.58
CA HIS A 466 26.29 15.22 11.33
C HIS A 466 26.82 14.22 12.35
N TYR A 467 27.40 13.12 11.84
CA TYR A 467 28.16 12.18 12.65
C TYR A 467 29.63 12.61 12.60
N PRO A 468 30.18 13.28 13.63
CA PRO A 468 31.57 13.71 13.62
C PRO A 468 32.52 12.49 13.68
N ASN A 469 33.70 12.64 13.07
CA ASN A 469 34.88 11.78 13.24
C ASN A 469 34.68 10.27 12.95
N PRO A 470 34.30 9.89 11.71
CA PRO A 470 34.24 8.47 11.33
C PRO A 470 35.62 7.80 11.33
N GLU A 471 35.64 6.51 11.65
CA GLU A 471 36.78 5.64 11.34
C GLU A 471 36.69 5.21 9.87
N ILE A 472 37.77 5.44 9.12
CA ILE A 472 37.80 5.10 7.69
C ILE A 472 38.43 3.72 7.53
N VAL A 473 37.68 2.82 6.90
CA VAL A 473 38.16 1.48 6.56
C VAL A 473 38.27 1.37 5.04
N THR A 474 39.47 1.05 4.56
CA THR A 474 39.74 0.85 3.14
C THR A 474 40.35 -0.53 2.88
N ALA A 475 40.13 -1.05 1.68
CA ALA A 475 40.73 -2.32 1.25
C ALA A 475 42.27 -2.22 1.27
N LYS A 476 42.95 -3.25 1.81
CA LYS A 476 44.41 -3.26 2.04
C LYS A 476 45.26 -3.03 0.78
N ARG A 477 44.75 -3.44 -0.39
CA ARG A 477 45.42 -3.22 -1.69
C ARG A 477 44.60 -2.23 -2.52
N GLY A 478 45.12 -1.00 -2.65
CA GLY A 478 44.65 -0.08 -3.68
C GLY A 478 44.87 -0.67 -5.08
N GLY A 479 44.08 -0.22 -6.07
CA GLY A 479 44.32 -0.57 -7.47
C GLY A 479 45.74 -0.17 -7.93
N GLN A 480 46.18 -0.67 -9.09
CA GLN A 480 47.48 -0.28 -9.65
C GLN A 480 47.62 1.26 -9.66
N PRO A 481 48.76 1.83 -9.24
CA PRO A 481 48.93 3.28 -9.20
C PRO A 481 48.80 3.84 -10.61
N ILE A 482 47.87 4.76 -10.81
CA ILE A 482 47.65 5.45 -12.08
C ILE A 482 48.16 6.88 -11.98
N THR A 483 48.64 7.43 -13.10
CA THR A 483 49.13 8.81 -13.11
C THR A 483 47.98 9.81 -13.17
N VAL A 484 48.22 11.02 -12.65
CA VAL A 484 47.28 12.14 -12.81
C VAL A 484 47.05 12.42 -14.29
N GLU A 485 48.08 12.33 -15.13
CA GLU A 485 47.96 12.46 -16.59
C GLU A 485 46.98 11.44 -17.20
N TYR A 486 47.06 10.18 -16.79
CA TYR A 486 46.12 9.15 -17.25
C TYR A 486 44.67 9.49 -16.88
N LEU A 487 44.44 10.01 -15.67
CA LEU A 487 43.11 10.45 -15.25
C LEU A 487 42.60 11.65 -16.05
N LEU A 488 43.47 12.61 -16.35
CA LEU A 488 43.13 13.81 -17.11
C LEU A 488 42.79 13.48 -18.57
N VAL A 489 43.57 12.60 -19.19
CA VAL A 489 43.46 12.26 -20.62
C VAL A 489 42.39 11.19 -20.85
N SER A 490 42.47 10.06 -20.15
CA SER A 490 41.61 8.89 -20.42
C SER A 490 40.22 9.01 -19.80
N HIS A 491 40.07 9.81 -18.75
CA HIS A 491 38.80 9.96 -18.02
C HIS A 491 38.28 11.41 -18.01
N LEU A 492 38.86 12.30 -18.83
CA LEU A 492 38.44 13.70 -18.98
C LEU A 492 38.34 14.47 -17.65
N ALA A 493 39.11 14.07 -16.63
CA ALA A 493 39.03 14.62 -15.27
C ALA A 493 39.76 15.97 -15.13
N ARG A 494 39.60 16.88 -16.11
CA ARG A 494 40.42 18.09 -16.32
C ARG A 494 40.51 19.02 -15.11
N ASN A 495 39.49 19.04 -14.27
CA ASN A 495 39.42 19.89 -13.07
C ASN A 495 39.77 19.14 -11.78
N LEU A 496 40.25 17.89 -11.83
CA LEU A 496 40.47 17.05 -10.64
C LEU A 496 41.38 17.72 -9.60
N VAL A 497 42.55 18.22 -10.02
CA VAL A 497 43.53 18.83 -9.11
C VAL A 497 42.99 20.15 -8.52
N ILE A 498 42.33 20.96 -9.36
CA ILE A 498 41.72 22.24 -8.96
C ILE A 498 40.61 21.99 -7.94
N ASN A 499 39.71 21.05 -8.23
CA ASN A 499 38.58 20.73 -7.35
C ASN A 499 39.04 20.17 -6.01
N ILE A 500 40.03 19.27 -6.00
CA ILE A 500 40.62 18.76 -4.74
C ILE A 500 41.25 19.93 -3.97
N SER A 501 42.00 20.81 -4.64
CA SER A 501 42.61 21.95 -3.96
C SER A 501 41.58 22.94 -3.42
N MET A 502 40.48 23.19 -4.13
CA MET A 502 39.39 24.05 -3.67
C MET A 502 38.67 23.44 -2.47
N TYR A 503 38.37 22.14 -2.53
CA TYR A 503 37.77 21.42 -1.41
C TYR A 503 38.64 21.45 -0.16
N LEU A 504 39.96 21.21 -0.30
CA LEU A 504 40.88 21.27 0.84
C LEU A 504 41.00 22.68 1.43
N LYS A 505 40.97 23.73 0.59
CA LYS A 505 40.95 25.12 1.07
C LYS A 505 39.64 25.47 1.78
N GLN A 506 38.51 24.91 1.34
CA GLN A 506 37.23 25.09 2.02
C GLN A 506 37.26 24.46 3.42
N LEU A 507 37.90 23.30 3.57
CA LEU A 507 38.06 22.65 4.86
C LEU A 507 39.08 23.35 5.77
N ARG A 508 40.19 23.84 5.20
CA ARG A 508 41.21 24.62 5.92
C ARG A 508 41.77 25.73 5.03
N PRO A 509 41.39 26.99 5.25
CA PRO A 509 41.76 28.12 4.39
C PRO A 509 43.27 28.34 4.23
N ASN A 510 44.06 27.91 5.22
CA ASN A 510 45.51 28.13 5.26
C ASN A 510 46.32 27.02 4.54
N LEU A 511 45.66 26.01 3.92
CA LEU A 511 46.38 24.98 3.17
C LEU A 511 46.90 25.54 1.83
N PRO A 512 48.17 25.25 1.45
CA PRO A 512 48.70 25.65 0.16
C PRO A 512 47.93 24.98 -0.98
N THR A 513 47.82 25.68 -2.12
CA THR A 513 47.16 25.13 -3.31
C THR A 513 47.85 23.84 -3.73
N LEU A 514 47.09 22.74 -3.80
CA LEU A 514 47.64 21.45 -4.16
C LEU A 514 48.10 21.48 -5.61
N THR A 515 49.40 21.29 -5.84
CA THR A 515 49.98 21.18 -7.19
C THR A 515 50.45 19.76 -7.38
N LEU A 516 49.69 18.94 -8.12
CA LEU A 516 50.09 17.59 -8.48
C LEU A 516 50.71 17.59 -9.87
N GLN A 517 51.93 17.08 -9.99
CA GLN A 517 52.58 16.92 -11.29
C GLN A 517 51.82 15.86 -12.11
N PRO A 518 51.75 15.96 -13.45
CA PRO A 518 51.06 14.97 -14.28
C PRO A 518 51.58 13.53 -14.08
N SER A 519 52.87 13.38 -13.76
CA SER A 519 53.54 12.11 -13.49
C SER A 519 53.27 11.55 -12.08
N THR A 520 52.60 12.28 -11.20
CA THR A 520 52.29 11.81 -9.84
C THR A 520 51.39 10.59 -9.88
N LYS A 521 51.82 9.51 -9.23
CA LYS A 521 51.08 8.25 -9.15
C LYS A 521 50.10 8.28 -7.98
N LEU A 522 48.82 8.11 -8.28
CA LEU A 522 47.74 8.02 -7.29
C LEU A 522 47.27 6.56 -7.19
N ARG A 523 47.10 6.10 -5.95
CA ARG A 523 46.38 4.84 -5.70
C ARG A 523 44.90 5.16 -5.59
N ILE A 524 44.08 4.40 -6.30
CA ILE A 524 42.63 4.55 -6.25
C ILE A 524 42.03 3.35 -5.55
N TRP A 525 41.21 3.63 -4.54
CA TRP A 525 40.37 2.65 -3.89
C TRP A 525 38.97 2.72 -4.50
N LYS A 526 38.43 1.56 -4.87
CA LYS A 526 37.11 1.45 -5.49
C LYS A 526 35.97 1.56 -4.47
N VAL A 527 36.28 1.32 -3.20
CA VAL A 527 35.32 1.34 -2.07
C VAL A 527 36.05 1.85 -0.82
N ALA A 528 35.40 2.75 -0.08
CA ALA A 528 35.75 3.14 1.28
C ALA A 528 34.51 3.06 2.15
N GLN A 529 34.65 2.63 3.40
CA GLN A 529 33.59 2.64 4.41
C GLN A 529 33.92 3.65 5.49
N LEU A 530 32.95 4.48 5.87
CA LEU A 530 33.04 5.37 7.02
C LEU A 530 32.22 4.76 8.16
N PHE A 531 32.86 4.41 9.26
CA PHE A 531 32.21 3.86 10.45
C PHE A 531 32.01 4.97 11.47
N HIS A 532 30.75 5.28 11.76
CA HIS A 532 30.36 6.27 12.75
C HIS A 532 29.92 5.56 14.02
N LEU A 533 30.50 5.96 15.16
CA LEU A 533 30.06 5.46 16.45
C LEU A 533 28.60 5.87 16.73
N PRO A 534 27.85 5.08 17.53
CA PRO A 534 26.50 5.44 17.93
C PRO A 534 26.47 6.81 18.61
N LEU A 535 25.47 7.62 18.28
CA LEU A 535 25.34 8.97 18.85
C LEU A 535 25.08 8.87 20.36
N PRO A 536 25.60 9.79 21.18
CA PRO A 536 25.48 9.73 22.65
C PRO A 536 24.04 9.64 23.16
N PHE A 537 23.08 10.18 22.40
CA PHE A 537 21.64 10.18 22.69
C PHE A 537 20.87 9.03 22.02
N LYS A 538 21.56 8.17 21.26
CA LYS A 538 21.05 6.92 20.66
C LYS A 538 22.09 5.78 20.79
N PRO A 539 22.55 5.46 22.01
CA PRO A 539 23.68 4.56 22.23
C PRO A 539 23.41 3.08 21.89
N LEU A 540 22.15 2.73 21.61
CA LEU A 540 21.73 1.36 21.27
C LEU A 540 21.50 1.15 19.77
N GLU A 541 21.60 2.20 18.94
CA GLU A 541 21.61 2.03 17.49
C GLU A 541 22.97 1.44 17.05
N PRO A 542 22.98 0.50 16.09
CA PRO A 542 24.23 -0.04 15.57
C PRO A 542 25.07 1.08 14.92
N PRO A 543 26.42 0.96 14.89
CA PRO A 543 27.29 1.94 14.25
C PRO A 543 26.79 2.24 12.83
N HIS A 544 26.64 3.52 12.51
CA HIS A 544 26.22 3.92 11.18
C HIS A 544 27.41 3.73 10.22
N VAL A 545 27.19 3.03 9.10
CA VAL A 545 28.25 2.73 8.13
C VAL A 545 27.88 3.33 6.79
N GLU A 546 28.64 4.33 6.34
CA GLU A 546 28.48 4.90 5.01
C GLU A 546 29.39 4.17 4.01
N HIS A 547 28.82 3.76 2.88
CA HIS A 547 29.56 3.13 1.79
C HIS A 547 29.85 4.15 0.69
N ILE A 548 31.11 4.54 0.56
CA ILE A 548 31.57 5.44 -0.51
C ILE A 548 32.06 4.60 -1.69
N ARG A 549 31.34 4.68 -2.81
CA ARG A 549 31.73 4.07 -4.09
C ARG A 549 31.79 5.15 -5.16
N ALA A 550 32.94 5.30 -5.81
CA ALA A 550 33.07 6.20 -6.96
C ALA A 550 32.23 5.66 -8.14
N ARG A 551 31.36 6.50 -8.72
CA ARG A 551 30.62 6.22 -9.96
C ARG A 551 31.05 7.25 -11.02
N PRO A 552 31.16 6.87 -12.31
CA PRO A 552 31.47 7.83 -13.37
C PRO A 552 30.35 8.88 -13.49
N ALA A 553 30.72 10.13 -13.71
CA ALA A 553 29.76 11.22 -13.95
C ALA A 553 28.97 10.93 -15.24
N LYS A 554 27.63 11.06 -15.19
CA LYS A 554 26.81 11.14 -16.41
C LYS A 554 27.18 12.46 -17.09
N VAL A 555 27.71 12.39 -18.31
CA VAL A 555 27.91 13.58 -19.15
C VAL A 555 26.56 13.88 -19.80
N ASP A 556 25.95 14.99 -19.46
CA ASP A 556 24.79 15.51 -20.19
C ASP A 556 25.27 16.01 -21.55
N LEU A 557 25.18 15.16 -22.57
CA LEU A 557 25.40 15.57 -23.97
C LEU A 557 24.13 16.28 -24.46
N ILE A 558 24.11 17.61 -24.33
CA ILE A 558 23.23 18.47 -25.10
C ILE A 558 23.94 18.74 -26.43
N ASP A 559 23.69 17.90 -27.43
CA ASP A 559 24.14 18.17 -28.80
C ASP A 559 23.08 19.04 -29.50
N TRP A 560 23.47 20.29 -29.79
CA TRP A 560 22.84 21.14 -30.79
C TRP A 560 23.42 20.80 -32.16
N VAL A 561 22.63 20.13 -33.03
CA VAL A 561 22.53 20.39 -34.48
C VAL A 561 21.14 19.94 -34.95
#